data_AF-A0AA40NDJ6-F1
#
_entry.id   AF-A0AA40NDJ6-F1
#
_cell.length_a   1.000
_cell.length_b   1.000
_cell.length_c   1.000
_cell.angle_alpha   90.00
_cell.angle_beta   90.00
_cell.angle_gamma   90.00
#
_symmetry.space_group_name_H-M   'P 1'
#
loop_
_entity.id
_entity.type
_entity.pdbx_description
1 polymer ?
#
loop_
_entity_poly.entity_id
_entity_poly.type
_entity_poly.pdbx_seq_one_letter_code
_entity_poly.pdbx_strand_id
1 'polypeptide(L)'
;RGLTSYAETVSVYGTESVFTDGDDTPWSKAFLASAYASRGLKMRYTSGTGSEALMGYSESKSMLYLESRCIFITKGAGVQGLQNGAVSCIGMTGAVPSGIRAVLAENLIASMLDLEVASANDQTFSHSDIRRTARTLMQMLPGTDFIFSGYSAVPNYDNMFAGSNFDAEDFDDYNILQRDLMVDGGLRPVTEEETIAIRNKAARAIQAVFRELSLPLISDEEVE
;
A
#
# COMPACT_ATOMS: atom_id res chain seq x y z
N ARG A 1 0.32 20.05 9.88
CA ARG A 1 1.72 20.53 9.84
C ARG A 1 2.26 20.67 8.42
N GLY A 2 1.56 20.21 7.38
CA GLY A 2 1.96 20.44 5.98
C GLY A 2 3.19 19.65 5.54
N LEU A 3 3.52 18.54 6.22
CA LEU A 3 4.67 17.69 5.90
C LEU A 3 4.28 16.49 5.01
N THR A 4 2.98 16.29 4.79
CA THR A 4 2.42 15.26 3.92
C THR A 4 1.35 15.88 3.03
N SER A 5 1.17 15.33 1.84
CA SER A 5 0.13 15.73 0.88
C SER A 5 -1.14 14.87 1.00
N TYR A 6 -1.04 13.68 1.60
CA TYR A 6 -2.15 12.77 1.82
C TYR A 6 -1.91 11.84 3.02
N ALA A 7 -2.90 11.01 3.34
CA ALA A 7 -2.79 9.88 4.27
C ALA A 7 -3.51 8.63 3.72
N GLU A 8 -3.00 7.44 4.02
CA GLU A 8 -3.55 6.18 3.49
C GLU A 8 -3.73 5.11 4.55
N THR A 9 -2.78 4.98 5.48
CA THR A 9 -2.81 4.03 6.60
C THR A 9 -3.79 4.45 7.71
N VAL A 10 -4.97 4.93 7.32
CA VAL A 10 -6.09 5.24 8.20
C VAL A 10 -6.95 3.98 8.31
N SER A 11 -6.50 3.04 9.15
CA SER A 11 -6.99 1.66 9.14
C SER A 11 -8.43 1.46 9.63
N VAL A 12 -9.17 0.53 9.02
CA VAL A 12 -10.48 0.04 9.49
C VAL A 12 -10.50 -1.49 9.54
N TYR A 13 -11.35 -2.06 10.40
CA TYR A 13 -11.35 -3.50 10.71
C TYR A 13 -12.75 -4.11 10.70
N GLY A 14 -12.83 -5.42 10.45
CA GLY A 14 -14.07 -6.14 10.20
C GLY A 14 -14.77 -6.65 11.47
N THR A 15 -14.18 -6.51 12.66
CA THR A 15 -14.78 -6.87 13.96
C THR A 15 -14.55 -5.78 14.98
N GLU A 16 -15.45 -5.65 15.96
CA GLU A 16 -15.38 -4.59 16.98
C GLU A 16 -14.16 -4.75 17.90
N SER A 17 -13.84 -5.99 18.28
CA SER A 17 -12.66 -6.28 19.10
C SER A 17 -11.36 -5.85 18.42
N VAL A 18 -11.23 -6.12 17.12
CA VAL A 18 -10.03 -5.73 16.35
C VAL A 18 -10.00 -4.23 16.10
N PHE A 19 -11.16 -3.60 15.89
CA PHE A 19 -11.25 -2.13 15.84
C PHE A 19 -10.74 -1.49 17.14
N THR A 20 -11.13 -2.07 18.27
CA THR A 20 -10.71 -1.59 19.60
C THR A 20 -9.21 -1.78 19.81
N ASP A 21 -8.65 -2.94 19.45
CA ASP A 21 -7.19 -3.17 19.50
C ASP A 21 -6.43 -2.29 18.49
N GLY A 22 -7.09 -1.88 17.40
CA GLY A 22 -6.63 -0.85 16.46
C GLY A 22 -6.82 0.59 16.96
N ASP A 23 -7.24 0.76 18.22
CA ASP A 23 -7.47 2.03 18.94
C ASP A 23 -8.49 2.97 18.28
N ASP A 24 -9.51 2.40 17.65
CA ASP A 24 -10.51 3.16 16.91
C ASP A 24 -11.91 2.53 16.94
N THR A 25 -12.88 3.30 16.46
CA THR A 25 -14.24 2.85 16.16
C THR A 25 -14.60 3.32 14.75
N PRO A 26 -15.66 2.79 14.13
CA PRO A 26 -16.15 3.33 12.86
C PRO A 26 -16.42 4.85 12.91
N TRP A 27 -16.89 5.37 14.04
CA TRP A 27 -17.15 6.81 14.21
C TRP A 27 -15.88 7.65 14.38
N SER A 28 -14.90 7.20 15.17
CA SER A 28 -13.62 7.93 15.29
C SER A 28 -12.90 7.99 13.95
N LYS A 29 -12.94 6.90 13.16
CA LYS A 29 -12.40 6.88 11.80
C LYS A 29 -13.15 7.80 10.85
N ALA A 30 -14.49 7.79 10.86
CA ALA A 30 -15.28 8.66 10.00
C ALA A 30 -15.04 10.15 10.33
N PHE A 31 -14.92 10.47 11.62
CA PHE A 31 -14.54 11.79 12.08
C PHE A 31 -13.12 12.16 11.62
N LEU A 32 -12.16 11.24 11.72
CA LEU A 32 -10.78 11.44 11.26
C LEU A 32 -10.71 11.67 9.74
N ALA A 33 -11.46 10.92 8.94
CA ALA A 33 -11.58 11.14 7.50
C ALA A 33 -12.08 12.57 7.19
N SER A 34 -13.13 13.00 7.89
CA SER A 34 -13.65 14.37 7.80
C SER A 34 -12.63 15.41 8.29
N ALA A 35 -11.82 15.08 9.30
CA ALA A 35 -10.76 15.95 9.78
C ALA A 35 -9.67 16.18 8.73
N TYR A 36 -9.23 15.14 8.00
CA TYR A 36 -8.34 15.30 6.84
C TYR A 36 -8.99 16.16 5.75
N ALA A 37 -10.24 15.85 5.38
CA ALA A 37 -10.97 16.57 4.33
C ALA A 37 -11.14 18.07 4.68
N SER A 38 -11.46 18.41 5.93
CA SER A 38 -11.59 19.80 6.39
C SER A 38 -10.28 20.60 6.33
N ARG A 39 -9.13 19.93 6.14
CA ARG A 39 -7.82 20.57 5.93
C ARG A 39 -7.36 20.47 4.47
N GLY A 40 -8.25 20.04 3.56
CA GLY A 40 -7.96 19.88 2.14
C GLY A 40 -6.95 18.77 1.84
N LEU A 41 -6.78 17.81 2.75
CA LEU A 41 -5.84 16.71 2.58
C LEU A 41 -6.57 15.50 1.97
N LYS A 42 -6.05 14.99 0.84
CA LYS A 42 -6.50 13.71 0.29
C LYS A 42 -6.26 12.63 1.32
N MET A 43 -7.18 11.69 1.43
CA MET A 43 -6.94 10.49 2.22
C MET A 43 -7.71 9.30 1.69
N ARG A 44 -7.27 8.12 2.09
CA ARG A 44 -8.01 6.87 1.97
C ARG A 44 -7.91 6.08 3.25
N TYR A 45 -8.80 5.09 3.41
CA TYR A 45 -8.63 4.09 4.46
C TYR A 45 -7.67 2.99 3.99
N THR A 46 -7.24 2.18 4.97
CA THR A 46 -6.58 0.90 4.71
C THR A 46 -7.38 -0.21 5.39
N SER A 47 -7.60 -1.31 4.69
CA SER A 47 -8.05 -2.57 5.26
C SER A 47 -7.31 -3.73 4.60
N GLY A 48 -7.78 -4.96 4.74
CA GLY A 48 -7.17 -6.10 4.09
C GLY A 48 -7.58 -7.40 4.75
N THR A 49 -7.83 -8.42 3.93
CA THR A 49 -8.09 -9.77 4.44
C THR A 49 -6.96 -10.25 5.35
N GLY A 50 -7.35 -10.82 6.49
CA GLY A 50 -6.44 -11.50 7.41
C GLY A 50 -6.09 -10.69 8.65
N SER A 51 -6.38 -9.39 8.68
CA SER A 51 -6.09 -8.53 9.84
C SER A 51 -6.77 -9.03 11.12
N GLU A 52 -8.05 -9.40 11.06
CA GLU A 52 -8.78 -9.84 12.24
C GLU A 52 -8.35 -11.23 12.72
N ALA A 53 -7.91 -12.08 11.80
CA ALA A 53 -7.36 -13.39 12.14
C ALA A 53 -5.97 -13.25 12.79
N LEU A 54 -5.13 -12.33 12.28
CA LEU A 54 -3.82 -12.02 12.86
C LEU A 54 -3.95 -11.40 14.24
N MET A 55 -4.92 -10.49 14.41
CA MET A 55 -5.19 -9.79 15.67
C MET A 55 -6.04 -10.60 16.65
N GLY A 56 -6.39 -11.86 16.32
CA GLY A 56 -6.94 -12.83 17.27
C GLY A 56 -8.46 -12.87 17.43
N TYR A 57 -9.22 -12.00 16.75
CA TYR A 57 -10.69 -11.90 16.92
C TYR A 57 -11.43 -11.88 15.58
N SER A 58 -11.41 -13.00 14.86
CA SER A 58 -12.09 -13.17 13.56
C SER A 58 -13.59 -13.47 13.66
N GLU A 59 -14.16 -13.62 14.86
CA GLU A 59 -15.57 -13.98 15.09
C GLU A 59 -16.03 -15.23 14.31
N SER A 60 -15.11 -16.17 14.02
CA SER A 60 -15.37 -17.38 13.21
C SER A 60 -15.88 -17.05 11.79
N LYS A 61 -15.44 -15.94 11.21
CA LYS A 61 -15.78 -15.55 9.84
C LYS A 61 -14.60 -15.73 8.89
N SER A 62 -14.90 -15.84 7.60
CA SER A 62 -13.87 -15.83 6.57
C SER A 62 -13.23 -14.45 6.46
N MET A 63 -11.96 -14.40 6.08
CA MET A 63 -11.24 -13.13 5.90
C MET A 63 -11.95 -12.23 4.89
N LEU A 64 -12.41 -12.77 3.76
CA LEU A 64 -13.10 -12.00 2.72
C LEU A 64 -14.46 -11.43 3.19
N TYR A 65 -15.16 -12.13 4.08
CA TYR A 65 -16.38 -11.58 4.68
C TYR A 65 -16.06 -10.38 5.57
N LEU A 66 -15.03 -10.49 6.42
CA LEU A 66 -14.62 -9.42 7.32
C LEU A 66 -14.10 -8.22 6.52
N GLU A 67 -13.30 -8.46 5.50
CA GLU A 67 -12.84 -7.41 4.60
C GLU A 67 -14.00 -6.75 3.85
N SER A 68 -15.03 -7.50 3.45
CA SER A 68 -16.23 -6.87 2.88
C SER A 68 -16.86 -5.88 3.87
N ARG A 69 -16.92 -6.19 5.18
CA ARG A 69 -17.37 -5.22 6.20
C ARG A 69 -16.48 -3.98 6.20
N CYS A 70 -15.15 -4.12 6.14
CA CYS A 70 -14.21 -2.99 6.06
C CYS A 70 -14.47 -2.09 4.84
N ILE A 71 -14.71 -2.71 3.68
CA ILE A 71 -15.01 -1.98 2.44
C ILE A 71 -16.33 -1.18 2.60
N PHE A 72 -17.37 -1.79 3.17
CA PHE A 72 -18.63 -1.10 3.44
C PHE A 72 -18.51 -0.01 4.52
N ILE A 73 -17.63 -0.16 5.51
CA ILE A 73 -17.30 0.89 6.48
C ILE A 73 -16.63 2.07 5.76
N THR A 74 -15.67 1.80 4.87
CA THR A 74 -15.01 2.82 4.05
C THR A 74 -16.02 3.59 3.20
N LYS A 75 -16.90 2.87 2.49
CA LYS A 75 -17.96 3.49 1.69
C LYS A 75 -18.94 4.31 2.55
N GLY A 76 -19.36 3.75 3.69
CA GLY A 76 -20.29 4.40 4.62
C GLY A 76 -19.71 5.66 5.29
N ALA A 77 -18.40 5.71 5.50
CA ALA A 77 -17.70 6.88 6.02
C ALA A 77 -17.57 8.02 5.00
N GLY A 78 -17.94 7.81 3.73
CA GLY A 78 -17.77 8.79 2.66
C GLY A 78 -16.31 8.99 2.25
N VAL A 79 -15.44 8.01 2.53
CA VAL A 79 -14.05 8.02 2.10
C VAL A 79 -13.96 7.66 0.62
N GLN A 80 -13.14 8.41 -0.12
CA GLN A 80 -13.03 8.31 -1.58
C GLN A 80 -12.33 7.03 -2.09
N GLY A 81 -11.51 6.40 -1.26
CA GLY A 81 -10.70 5.26 -1.67
C GLY A 81 -10.30 4.34 -0.52
N LEU A 82 -9.70 3.22 -0.88
CA LEU A 82 -9.27 2.17 0.02
C LEU A 82 -7.97 1.54 -0.48
N GLN A 83 -6.99 1.44 0.41
CA GLN A 83 -5.91 0.47 0.24
C GLN A 83 -6.38 -0.88 0.78
N ASN A 84 -6.48 -1.89 -0.07
CA ASN A 84 -6.77 -3.27 0.34
C ASN A 84 -6.14 -4.30 -0.60
N GLY A 85 -6.39 -5.59 -0.37
CA GLY A 85 -5.70 -6.70 -1.03
C GLY A 85 -4.76 -7.41 -0.06
N ALA A 86 -5.25 -7.73 1.13
CA ALA A 86 -4.55 -8.21 2.32
C ALA A 86 -3.49 -7.29 2.93
N VAL A 87 -2.79 -6.46 2.12
CA VAL A 87 -1.78 -5.49 2.58
C VAL A 87 -0.78 -6.19 3.51
N SER A 88 -0.49 -5.65 4.70
CA SER A 88 0.47 -6.23 5.65
C SER A 88 0.06 -7.59 6.21
N CYS A 89 -1.18 -8.01 5.99
CA CYS A 89 -1.67 -9.33 6.41
C CYS A 89 -1.64 -10.36 5.27
N ILE A 90 -0.94 -10.08 4.16
CA ILE A 90 -0.83 -10.99 3.01
C ILE A 90 -0.28 -12.37 3.39
N GLY A 91 0.56 -12.48 4.41
CA GLY A 91 1.02 -13.77 4.95
C GLY A 91 -0.14 -14.64 5.46
N MET A 92 -1.16 -14.04 6.08
CA MET A 92 -2.36 -14.74 6.55
C MET A 92 -3.19 -15.25 5.37
N THR A 93 -3.50 -14.35 4.44
CA THR A 93 -4.36 -14.67 3.31
C THR A 93 -3.67 -15.66 2.37
N GLY A 94 -2.40 -15.43 2.06
CA GLY A 94 -1.57 -16.30 1.22
C GLY A 94 -1.26 -17.68 1.83
N ALA A 95 -1.53 -17.91 3.12
CA ALA A 95 -1.31 -19.21 3.77
C ALA A 95 -2.45 -20.22 3.51
N VAL A 96 -3.64 -19.76 3.12
CA VAL A 96 -4.84 -20.62 2.99
C VAL A 96 -5.25 -20.85 1.54
N PRO A 97 -6.00 -21.95 1.25
CA PRO A 97 -6.51 -22.21 -0.09
C PRO A 97 -7.32 -21.05 -0.66
N SER A 98 -7.14 -20.76 -1.95
CA SER A 98 -7.80 -19.63 -2.64
C SER A 98 -7.46 -18.24 -2.07
N GLY A 99 -6.47 -18.13 -1.19
CA GLY A 99 -6.06 -16.86 -0.58
C GLY A 99 -5.77 -15.75 -1.58
N ILE A 100 -4.89 -16.01 -2.55
CA ILE A 100 -4.54 -15.01 -3.59
C ILE A 100 -5.75 -14.64 -4.47
N ARG A 101 -6.69 -15.56 -4.67
CA ARG A 101 -7.96 -15.23 -5.34
C ARG A 101 -8.85 -14.36 -4.46
N ALA A 102 -8.86 -14.55 -3.15
CA ALA A 102 -9.59 -13.67 -2.22
C ALA A 102 -9.01 -12.25 -2.20
N VAL A 103 -7.68 -12.12 -2.30
CA VAL A 103 -6.98 -10.83 -2.47
C VAL A 103 -7.46 -10.08 -3.73
N LEU A 104 -7.60 -10.77 -4.86
CA LEU A 104 -8.19 -10.15 -6.05
C LEU A 104 -9.68 -9.79 -5.82
N ALA A 105 -10.43 -10.66 -5.14
CA ALA A 105 -11.85 -10.46 -4.91
C ALA A 105 -12.14 -9.23 -4.04
N GLU A 106 -11.36 -8.95 -2.99
CA GLU A 106 -11.58 -7.76 -2.17
C GLU A 106 -11.27 -6.45 -2.91
N ASN A 107 -10.25 -6.44 -3.79
CA ASN A 107 -9.97 -5.29 -4.66
C ASN A 107 -11.16 -5.04 -5.60
N LEU A 108 -11.73 -6.11 -6.16
CA LEU A 108 -12.91 -6.03 -7.02
C LEU A 108 -14.15 -5.55 -6.25
N ILE A 109 -14.36 -6.01 -5.00
CA ILE A 109 -15.47 -5.55 -4.15
C ILE A 109 -15.36 -4.05 -3.86
N ALA A 110 -14.15 -3.54 -3.59
CA ALA A 110 -13.92 -2.13 -3.39
C ALA A 110 -14.19 -1.32 -4.69
N SER A 111 -13.64 -1.79 -5.81
CA SER A 111 -13.83 -1.12 -7.12
C SER A 111 -15.29 -1.09 -7.56
N MET A 112 -16.03 -2.21 -7.40
CA MET A 112 -17.46 -2.28 -7.77
C MET A 112 -18.36 -1.43 -6.86
N LEU A 113 -17.85 -1.03 -5.69
CA LEU A 113 -18.49 -0.06 -4.80
C LEU A 113 -18.08 1.38 -5.10
N ASP A 114 -17.42 1.64 -6.24
CA ASP A 114 -17.03 2.98 -6.68
C ASP A 114 -16.16 3.68 -5.61
N LEU A 115 -15.11 2.96 -5.19
CA LEU A 115 -14.01 3.47 -4.39
C LEU A 115 -12.74 3.41 -5.25
N GLU A 116 -11.87 4.43 -5.13
CA GLU A 116 -10.48 4.32 -5.60
C GLU A 116 -9.81 3.14 -4.87
N VAL A 117 -9.10 2.27 -5.59
CA VAL A 117 -8.44 1.09 -5.02
C VAL A 117 -6.93 1.15 -5.20
N ALA A 118 -6.23 1.30 -4.07
CA ALA A 118 -4.79 1.08 -4.00
C ALA A 118 -4.54 -0.40 -3.63
N SER A 119 -4.23 -1.23 -4.62
CA SER A 119 -4.52 -2.68 -4.58
C SER A 119 -3.40 -3.54 -3.99
N ALA A 120 -2.78 -3.10 -2.89
CA ALA A 120 -1.72 -3.80 -2.19
C ALA A 120 -0.50 -4.07 -3.10
N ASN A 121 -0.15 -5.34 -3.31
CA ASN A 121 1.13 -5.76 -3.90
C ASN A 121 2.35 -5.18 -3.18
N ASP A 122 2.17 -4.74 -1.95
CA ASP A 122 3.06 -3.86 -1.21
C ASP A 122 3.81 -4.57 -0.08
N GLN A 123 3.60 -5.88 0.07
CA GLN A 123 4.06 -6.66 1.22
C GLN A 123 4.51 -8.07 0.83
N THR A 124 5.60 -8.54 1.45
CA THR A 124 6.15 -9.88 1.21
C THR A 124 5.25 -10.98 1.75
N PHE A 125 5.15 -12.10 1.02
CA PHE A 125 4.44 -13.31 1.50
C PHE A 125 5.06 -14.63 1.02
N SER A 126 6.07 -14.58 0.16
CA SER A 126 6.68 -15.75 -0.45
C SER A 126 8.15 -15.53 -0.73
N HIS A 127 8.93 -16.60 -0.56
CA HIS A 127 10.32 -16.70 -1.00
C HIS A 127 10.45 -17.08 -2.50
N SER A 128 9.33 -17.29 -3.21
CA SER A 128 9.32 -17.73 -4.60
C SER A 128 8.93 -16.57 -5.51
N ASP A 129 9.80 -16.26 -6.46
CA ASP A 129 9.54 -15.25 -7.50
C ASP A 129 8.31 -15.60 -8.34
N ILE A 130 8.14 -16.88 -8.65
CA ILE A 130 6.97 -17.39 -9.37
C ILE A 130 5.68 -17.06 -8.59
N ARG A 131 5.67 -17.32 -7.28
CA ARG A 131 4.46 -17.16 -6.45
C ARG A 131 4.11 -15.68 -6.26
N ARG A 132 5.10 -14.82 -6.01
CA ARG A 132 4.88 -13.37 -5.86
C ARG A 132 4.48 -12.70 -7.17
N THR A 133 5.03 -13.14 -8.30
CA THR A 133 4.63 -12.67 -9.64
C THR A 133 3.18 -13.04 -9.93
N ALA A 134 2.79 -14.29 -9.70
CA ALA A 134 1.41 -14.73 -9.91
C ALA A 134 0.39 -13.94 -9.07
N ARG A 135 0.77 -13.54 -7.85
CA ARG A 135 -0.03 -12.65 -7.00
C ARG A 135 -0.17 -11.26 -7.63
N THR A 136 0.93 -10.63 -8.05
CA THR A 136 0.91 -9.28 -8.65
C THR A 136 0.09 -9.21 -9.93
N LEU A 137 0.22 -10.21 -10.81
CA LEU A 137 -0.47 -10.23 -12.09
C LEU A 137 -2.00 -10.19 -11.97
N MET A 138 -2.55 -10.55 -10.80
CA MET A 138 -3.99 -10.43 -10.55
C MET A 138 -4.49 -8.98 -10.64
N GLN A 139 -3.67 -8.00 -10.23
CA GLN A 139 -4.01 -6.57 -10.30
C GLN A 139 -3.31 -5.86 -11.46
N MET A 140 -2.08 -6.27 -11.81
CA MET A 140 -1.33 -5.62 -12.90
C MET A 140 -2.02 -5.79 -14.26
N LEU A 141 -2.52 -6.99 -14.57
CA LEU A 141 -3.14 -7.28 -15.88
C LEU A 141 -4.41 -6.45 -16.14
N PRO A 142 -5.40 -6.39 -15.23
CA PRO A 142 -6.59 -5.56 -15.44
C PRO A 142 -6.33 -4.06 -15.21
N GLY A 143 -5.30 -3.71 -14.42
CA GLY A 143 -5.10 -2.37 -13.90
C GLY A 143 -6.04 -2.04 -12.74
N THR A 144 -5.55 -1.27 -11.78
CA THR A 144 -6.29 -0.65 -10.67
C THR A 144 -5.85 0.81 -10.54
N ASP A 145 -6.48 1.62 -9.69
CA ASP A 145 -6.06 3.01 -9.49
C ASP A 145 -4.59 3.12 -9.06
N PHE A 146 -4.14 2.19 -8.21
CA PHE A 146 -2.72 1.93 -7.96
C PHE A 146 -2.46 0.42 -7.94
N ILE A 147 -1.82 -0.11 -9.00
CA ILE A 147 -1.47 -1.54 -9.11
C ILE A 147 -0.69 -2.00 -7.88
N PHE A 148 0.25 -1.17 -7.45
CA PHE A 148 0.93 -1.29 -6.17
C PHE A 148 0.57 -0.10 -5.29
N SER A 149 0.08 -0.36 -4.08
CA SER A 149 -0.03 0.65 -3.03
C SER A 149 1.25 0.82 -2.22
N GLY A 150 2.34 0.16 -2.64
CA GLY A 150 3.64 0.23 -1.99
C GLY A 150 4.70 -0.63 -2.66
N TYR A 151 4.93 -0.45 -3.96
CA TYR A 151 6.11 -1.01 -4.63
C TYR A 151 7.36 -0.46 -3.91
N SER A 152 8.26 -1.32 -3.43
CA SER A 152 9.42 -0.83 -2.70
C SER A 152 10.40 -0.14 -3.65
N ALA A 153 10.59 1.18 -3.48
CA ALA A 153 11.58 1.95 -4.23
C ALA A 153 13.01 1.85 -3.66
N VAL A 154 13.21 0.95 -2.71
CA VAL A 154 14.49 0.56 -2.11
C VAL A 154 14.58 -0.97 -2.09
N PRO A 155 15.77 -1.56 -2.01
CA PRO A 155 15.90 -3.00 -1.79
C PRO A 155 15.16 -3.41 -0.51
N ASN A 156 14.57 -4.61 -0.48
CA ASN A 156 13.71 -5.03 0.62
C ASN A 156 14.41 -5.09 1.99
N TYR A 157 15.74 -5.17 2.04
CA TYR A 157 16.47 -5.09 3.32
C TYR A 157 16.31 -3.71 4.00
N ASP A 158 16.05 -2.64 3.24
CA ASP A 158 15.79 -1.28 3.73
C ASP A 158 14.29 -0.97 3.85
N ASN A 159 13.41 -1.88 3.42
CA ASN A 159 11.98 -1.64 3.44
C ASN A 159 11.42 -1.76 4.87
N MET A 160 11.09 -0.61 5.46
CA MET A 160 10.60 -0.51 6.84
C MET A 160 9.16 -1.04 7.04
N PHE A 161 8.48 -1.48 5.99
CA PHE A 161 7.22 -2.23 6.07
C PHE A 161 7.46 -3.74 5.99
N ALA A 162 8.64 -4.23 6.38
CA ALA A 162 9.02 -5.64 6.35
C ALA A 162 9.06 -6.26 4.93
N GLY A 163 9.41 -5.43 3.94
CA GLY A 163 9.55 -5.84 2.54
C GLY A 163 8.24 -5.76 1.76
N SER A 164 8.33 -5.31 0.51
CA SER A 164 7.26 -5.32 -0.47
C SER A 164 7.27 -6.56 -1.36
N ASN A 165 6.16 -6.84 -2.04
CA ASN A 165 6.05 -7.98 -2.95
C ASN A 165 7.00 -7.84 -4.16
N PHE A 166 7.28 -6.60 -4.58
CA PHE A 166 8.31 -6.23 -5.55
C PHE A 166 9.14 -5.09 -4.99
N ASP A 167 10.45 -5.09 -5.30
CA ASP A 167 11.37 -4.07 -4.82
C ASP A 167 12.27 -3.46 -5.91
N ALA A 168 13.24 -2.65 -5.49
CA ALA A 168 14.11 -1.94 -6.40
C ALA A 168 14.95 -2.86 -7.31
N GLU A 169 15.19 -4.10 -6.89
CA GLU A 169 15.92 -5.08 -7.71
C GLU A 169 15.02 -5.68 -8.81
N ASP A 170 13.70 -5.54 -8.69
CA ASP A 170 12.71 -6.04 -9.67
C ASP A 170 12.34 -5.01 -10.76
N PHE A 171 12.89 -3.79 -10.74
CA PHE A 171 12.45 -2.71 -11.65
C PHE A 171 12.59 -3.09 -13.13
N ASP A 172 13.68 -3.76 -13.50
CA ASP A 172 13.93 -4.16 -14.88
C ASP A 172 12.96 -5.26 -15.32
N ASP A 173 12.73 -6.29 -14.48
CA ASP A 173 11.74 -7.32 -14.73
C ASP A 173 10.33 -6.74 -14.86
N TYR A 174 9.96 -5.76 -14.02
CA TYR A 174 8.65 -5.11 -14.10
C TYR A 174 8.48 -4.32 -15.41
N ASN A 175 9.52 -3.64 -15.89
CA ASN A 175 9.51 -2.98 -17.20
C ASN A 175 9.42 -3.97 -18.35
N ILE A 176 10.10 -5.13 -18.26
CA ILE A 176 10.02 -6.20 -19.25
C ILE A 176 8.61 -6.80 -19.30
N LEU A 177 7.98 -7.05 -18.15
CA LEU A 177 6.59 -7.56 -18.10
C LEU A 177 5.60 -6.61 -18.78
N GLN A 178 5.72 -5.29 -18.54
CA GLN A 178 4.89 -4.28 -19.22
C GLN A 178 5.03 -4.36 -20.73
N ARG A 179 6.28 -4.44 -21.22
CA ARG A 179 6.61 -4.58 -22.64
C ARG A 179 6.04 -5.87 -23.23
N ASP A 180 6.26 -7.00 -22.58
CA ASP A 180 5.94 -8.33 -23.11
C ASP A 180 4.43 -8.57 -23.19
N LEU A 181 3.69 -8.03 -22.22
CA LEU A 181 2.24 -8.22 -22.12
C LEU A 181 1.45 -7.09 -22.78
N MET A 182 2.12 -6.02 -23.22
CA MET A 182 1.48 -4.79 -23.70
C MET A 182 0.51 -4.21 -22.65
N VAL A 183 0.95 -4.21 -21.38
CA VAL A 183 0.19 -3.72 -20.23
C VAL A 183 0.91 -2.51 -19.66
N ASP A 184 0.18 -1.42 -19.43
CA ASP A 184 0.69 -0.27 -18.68
C ASP A 184 0.69 -0.61 -17.19
N GLY A 185 1.88 -0.82 -16.63
CA GLY A 185 2.11 -1.11 -15.22
C GLY A 185 2.36 0.14 -14.38
N GLY A 186 2.28 1.34 -14.97
CA GLY A 186 2.47 2.63 -14.30
C GLY A 186 3.93 3.04 -14.09
N LEU A 187 4.91 2.27 -14.60
CA LEU A 187 6.34 2.58 -14.50
C LEU A 187 6.98 2.67 -15.88
N ARG A 188 8.22 3.16 -15.93
CA ARG A 188 8.99 3.30 -17.17
C ARG A 188 10.46 2.97 -16.94
N PRO A 189 11.19 2.52 -17.98
CA PRO A 189 12.64 2.45 -17.91
C PRO A 189 13.23 3.84 -17.73
N VAL A 190 14.33 3.92 -16.97
CA VAL A 190 15.11 5.14 -16.73
C VAL A 190 16.58 4.87 -16.98
N THR A 191 17.34 5.88 -17.35
CA THR A 191 18.79 5.75 -17.50
C THR A 191 19.49 5.91 -16.14
N GLU A 192 20.67 5.30 -16.03
CA GLU A 192 21.51 5.47 -14.83
C GLU A 192 21.92 6.94 -14.64
N GLU A 193 22.33 7.61 -15.73
CA GLU A 193 22.77 9.01 -15.70
C GLU A 193 21.68 9.95 -15.16
N GLU A 194 20.44 9.83 -15.64
CA GLU A 194 19.34 10.67 -15.15
C GLU A 194 18.99 10.36 -13.69
N THR A 195 19.10 9.09 -13.30
CA THR A 195 18.82 8.62 -11.95
C THR A 195 19.87 9.13 -10.95
N ILE A 196 21.16 9.08 -11.29
CA ILE A 196 22.24 9.68 -10.50
C ILE A 196 21.99 11.18 -10.35
N ALA A 197 21.71 11.88 -11.45
CA ALA A 197 21.51 13.32 -11.45
C ALA A 197 20.32 13.74 -10.57
N ILE A 198 19.18 13.04 -10.66
CA ILE A 198 18.00 13.39 -9.86
C ILE A 198 18.17 13.04 -8.39
N ARG A 199 18.85 11.94 -8.06
CA ARG A 199 19.17 11.55 -6.67
C ARG A 199 20.12 12.55 -6.02
N ASN A 200 21.19 12.93 -6.70
CA ASN A 200 22.14 13.92 -6.19
C ASN A 200 21.46 15.29 -5.99
N LYS A 201 20.60 15.71 -6.93
CA LYS A 201 19.78 16.93 -6.75
C LYS A 201 18.88 16.84 -5.52
N ALA A 202 18.21 15.70 -5.30
CA ALA A 202 17.35 15.49 -4.13
C ALA A 202 18.16 15.48 -2.82
N ALA A 203 19.32 14.83 -2.80
CA ALA A 203 20.25 14.81 -1.67
C ALA A 203 20.73 16.22 -1.29
N ARG A 204 21.11 17.04 -2.28
CA ARG A 204 21.47 18.45 -2.06
C ARG A 204 20.27 19.29 -1.59
N ALA A 205 19.07 19.01 -2.07
CA ALA A 205 17.87 19.70 -1.63
C ALA A 205 17.55 19.41 -0.16
N ILE A 206 17.61 18.15 0.27
CA ILE A 206 17.37 17.79 1.69
C ILE A 206 18.50 18.30 2.59
N GLN A 207 19.76 18.27 2.13
CA GLN A 207 20.90 18.90 2.79
C GLN A 207 20.65 20.40 3.04
N ALA A 208 20.16 21.12 2.02
CA ALA A 208 19.81 22.53 2.15
C ALA A 208 18.66 22.76 3.13
N VAL A 209 17.60 21.93 3.10
CA VAL A 209 16.49 22.01 4.05
C VAL A 209 16.98 21.82 5.50
N PHE A 210 17.85 20.84 5.74
CA PHE A 210 18.38 20.58 7.08
C PHE A 210 19.22 21.75 7.59
N ARG A 211 20.04 22.36 6.72
CA ARG A 211 20.80 23.57 7.04
C ARG A 211 19.89 24.75 7.36
N GLU A 212 18.92 25.07 6.49
CA GLU A 212 18.02 26.22 6.68
C GLU A 212 17.14 26.08 7.93
N LEU A 213 16.76 24.85 8.30
CA LEU A 213 15.97 24.58 9.49
C LEU A 213 16.81 24.29 10.74
N SER A 214 18.15 24.42 10.67
CA SER A 214 19.07 24.14 11.77
C SER A 214 18.90 22.74 12.39
N LEU A 215 18.68 21.75 11.52
CA LEU A 215 18.66 20.32 11.86
C LEU A 215 20.10 19.75 11.86
N PRO A 216 20.31 18.49 12.29
CA PRO A 216 21.62 17.85 12.21
C PRO A 216 22.26 17.98 10.82
N LEU A 217 23.57 18.18 10.75
CA LEU A 217 24.25 18.39 9.47
C LEU A 217 24.15 17.12 8.59
N ILE A 218 23.83 17.32 7.31
CA ILE A 218 24.05 16.33 6.25
C ILE A 218 25.34 16.74 5.52
N SER A 219 26.35 15.91 5.59
CA SER A 219 27.67 16.14 4.97
C SER A 219 27.63 15.96 3.45
N ASP A 220 28.65 16.46 2.75
CA ASP A 220 28.81 16.18 1.32
C ASP A 220 29.14 14.70 1.05
N GLU A 221 29.71 13.99 2.03
CA GLU A 221 29.96 12.54 1.97
C GLU A 221 28.65 11.74 1.99
N GLU A 222 27.62 12.20 2.71
CA GLU A 222 26.28 11.57 2.68
C GLU A 222 25.50 11.89 1.40
N VAL A 223 25.88 12.96 0.68
CA VAL A 223 25.24 13.40 -0.56
C VAL A 223 25.77 12.65 -1.78
N GLU A 224 27.06 12.28 -1.77
CA GLU A 224 27.73 11.51 -2.82
C GLU A 224 27.52 10.00 -2.65
#